data_AF-A0A497H9Z4-F1
#
_entry.id   AF-A0A497H9Z4-F1
#
_cell.length_a   1.000
_cell.length_b   1.000
_cell.length_c   1.000
_cell.angle_alpha   90.00
_cell.angle_beta   90.00
_cell.angle_gamma   90.00
#
_symmetry.space_group_name_H-M   'P 1'
#
loop_
_entity.id
_entity.type
_entity.pdbx_description
1 polymer ?
#
loop_
_entity_poly.entity_id
_entity_poly.type
_entity_poly.pdbx_seq_one_letter_code
_entity_poly.pdbx_strand_id
1 'polypeptide(L)'
;MPNKIKTPYIRSSELSEYLFCSVAWYLQRQGYKPDEKIFEEGHRKHIELGKTIDSLDRGRKITLLLEVTGTILILIAFILILQESFL
;
A
#
# COMPACT_ATOMS: atom_id res chain seq x y z
N MET A 1 1.88 -36.05 -19.33
CA MET A 1 2.15 -34.90 -18.45
C MET A 1 0.83 -34.37 -17.94
N PRO A 2 0.59 -34.25 -16.61
CA PRO A 2 -0.72 -33.94 -16.10
C PRO A 2 -1.09 -32.48 -16.40
N ASN A 3 -2.19 -32.33 -17.13
CA ASN A 3 -2.86 -31.08 -17.49
C ASN A 3 -3.38 -30.38 -16.20
N LYS A 4 -2.64 -29.39 -15.68
CA LYS A 4 -3.07 -28.58 -14.52
C LYS A 4 -3.76 -27.29 -14.99
N ILE A 5 -4.98 -27.40 -15.51
CA ILE A 5 -5.92 -26.27 -15.47
C ILE A 5 -6.67 -26.40 -14.15
N LYS A 6 -6.32 -25.61 -13.13
CA LYS A 6 -6.94 -25.72 -11.80
C LYS A 6 -7.64 -24.48 -11.24
N THR A 7 -7.75 -23.39 -12.00
CA THR A 7 -8.59 -22.25 -11.56
C THR A 7 -9.27 -21.57 -12.75
N PRO A 8 -10.58 -21.26 -12.68
CA PRO A 8 -11.29 -20.47 -13.69
C PRO A 8 -10.93 -18.97 -13.65
N TYR A 9 -10.09 -18.56 -12.70
CA TYR A 9 -9.68 -17.18 -12.50
C TYR A 9 -8.36 -16.89 -13.20
N ILE A 10 -8.32 -15.76 -13.91
CA ILE A 10 -7.11 -15.18 -14.52
C ILE A 10 -6.70 -13.99 -13.66
N ARG A 11 -5.43 -13.95 -13.23
CA ARG A 11 -4.86 -12.80 -12.51
C ARG A 11 -4.68 -11.62 -13.47
N SER A 12 -4.72 -10.39 -12.95
CA SER A 12 -4.45 -9.18 -13.74
C SER A 12 -3.09 -9.26 -14.48
N SER A 13 -2.06 -9.77 -13.81
CA SER A 13 -0.74 -10.00 -14.42
C SER A 13 -0.77 -10.99 -15.59
N GLU A 14 -1.60 -12.04 -15.49
CA GLU A 14 -1.75 -13.05 -16.55
C GLU A 14 -2.51 -12.48 -17.76
N LEU A 15 -3.47 -11.59 -17.53
CA LEU A 15 -4.16 -10.89 -18.62
C LEU A 15 -3.19 -9.98 -19.39
N SER A 16 -2.40 -9.18 -18.67
CA SER A 16 -1.36 -8.33 -19.28
C SER A 16 -0.33 -9.16 -20.05
N GLU A 17 0.08 -10.31 -19.51
CA GLU A 17 0.99 -11.22 -20.20
C GLU A 17 0.38 -11.80 -21.47
N TYR A 18 -0.89 -12.22 -21.43
CA TYR A 18 -1.59 -12.71 -22.62
C TYR A 18 -1.69 -11.66 -23.72
N LEU A 19 -2.01 -10.41 -23.35
CA LEU A 19 -2.07 -9.27 -24.28
C LEU A 19 -0.70 -8.95 -24.89
N PHE A 20 0.38 -9.09 -24.11
CA PHE A 20 1.74 -8.86 -24.58
C PHE A 20 2.27 -10.00 -25.45
N CYS A 21 2.14 -11.25 -24.99
CA CYS A 21 2.55 -12.47 -25.69
C CYS A 21 1.75 -13.69 -25.24
N SER A 22 0.74 -14.06 -26.04
CA SER A 22 -0.12 -15.21 -25.80
C SER A 22 0.64 -16.54 -25.75
N VAL A 23 1.75 -16.67 -26.47
CA VAL A 23 2.61 -17.87 -26.47
C VAL A 23 3.35 -18.02 -25.14
N ALA A 24 3.94 -16.93 -24.62
CA ALA A 24 4.61 -16.93 -23.32
C ALA A 24 3.62 -17.29 -22.21
N TRP A 25 2.45 -16.67 -22.21
CA TRP A 25 1.35 -16.98 -21.30
C TRP A 25 0.96 -18.46 -21.34
N TYR A 26 0.81 -19.04 -22.54
CA TYR A 26 0.49 -20.46 -22.70
C TYR A 26 1.58 -21.35 -22.12
N LEU A 27 2.86 -21.07 -22.42
CA LEU A 27 4.00 -21.83 -21.91
C LEU A 27 4.07 -21.78 -20.38
N GLN A 28 3.82 -20.61 -19.77
CA GLN A 28 3.76 -20.50 -18.30
C GLN A 28 2.65 -21.39 -17.70
N ARG A 29 1.48 -21.45 -18.35
CA ARG A 29 0.39 -22.37 -17.91
C ARG A 29 0.73 -23.85 -18.11
N GLN A 30 1.64 -24.17 -19.01
CA GLN A 30 2.20 -25.53 -19.16
C GLN A 30 3.31 -25.82 -18.12
N GLY A 31 3.63 -24.87 -17.25
CA GLY A 31 4.60 -25.05 -16.16
C GLY A 31 6.01 -24.52 -16.47
N TYR A 32 6.20 -23.81 -17.58
CA TYR A 32 7.42 -23.05 -17.79
C TYR A 32 7.52 -21.92 -16.76
N LYS A 33 8.70 -21.72 -16.17
CA LYS A 33 8.94 -20.66 -15.19
C LYS A 33 9.94 -19.65 -15.75
N PRO A 34 9.61 -18.35 -15.78
CA PRO A 34 10.58 -17.32 -16.10
C PRO A 34 11.64 -17.19 -15.00
N ASP A 35 12.76 -16.52 -15.29
CA ASP A 35 13.85 -16.31 -14.33
C ASP A 35 13.37 -15.49 -13.13
N GLU A 36 13.39 -16.09 -11.94
CA GLU A 36 12.89 -15.53 -10.69
C GLU A 36 13.71 -14.31 -10.24
N LYS A 37 14.98 -14.20 -10.65
CA LYS A 37 15.90 -13.14 -10.20
C LYS A 37 15.45 -11.73 -10.55
N ILE A 38 14.77 -11.56 -11.69
CA ILE A 38 14.28 -10.25 -12.14
C ILE A 38 13.06 -9.81 -11.31
N PHE A 39 12.27 -10.77 -10.82
CA PHE A 39 11.07 -10.49 -10.03
C PHE A 39 11.37 -10.23 -8.55
N GLU A 40 12.41 -10.84 -8.01
CA GLU A 40 12.80 -10.67 -6.60
C GLU A 40 13.11 -9.22 -6.26
N GLU A 41 13.83 -8.50 -7.13
CA GLU A 41 14.17 -7.10 -6.89
C GLU A 41 12.91 -6.20 -6.87
N GLY A 42 12.01 -6.39 -7.83
CA GLY A 42 10.74 -5.66 -7.88
C GLY A 42 9.88 -5.95 -6.65
N HIS A 43 9.79 -7.22 -6.25
CA HIS A 43 9.05 -7.62 -5.06
C HIS A 43 9.63 -7.00 -3.77
N ARG A 44 10.96 -7.01 -3.63
CA ARG A 44 11.66 -6.38 -2.51
C ARG A 44 11.34 -4.89 -2.42
N LYS A 45 11.36 -4.18 -3.55
CA LYS A 45 11.04 -2.74 -3.60
C LYS A 45 9.59 -2.45 -3.22
N HIS A 46 8.64 -3.28 -3.64
CA HIS A 46 7.25 -3.15 -3.19
C HIS A 46 7.08 -3.34 -1.69
N ILE A 47 7.78 -4.32 -1.09
CA ILE A 47 7.77 -4.54 0.37
C ILE A 47 8.37 -3.33 1.10
N GLU A 48 9.51 -2.82 0.61
CA GLU A 48 10.18 -1.67 1.20
C GLU A 48 9.26 -0.44 1.21
N LEU A 49 8.62 -0.14 0.06
CA LEU A 49 7.66 0.94 -0.05
C LEU A 49 6.45 0.76 0.88
N GLY A 50 5.92 -0.47 0.99
CA GLY A 50 4.82 -0.79 1.91
C GLY A 50 5.16 -0.44 3.36
N LYS A 51 6.38 -0.81 3.82
CA LYS A 51 6.86 -0.46 5.17
C LYS A 51 6.95 1.05 5.38
N THR A 52 7.40 1.80 4.37
CA THR A 52 7.44 3.27 4.43
C THR A 52 6.04 3.86 4.54
N ILE A 53 5.09 3.40 3.72
CA ILE A 53 3.69 3.85 3.78
C ILE A 53 3.10 3.59 5.17
N ASP A 54 3.29 2.38 5.72
CA ASP A 54 2.82 2.03 7.06
C ASP A 54 3.43 2.93 8.14
N SER A 55 4.70 3.30 8.00
CA SER A 55 5.36 4.22 8.93
C SER A 55 4.78 5.64 8.87
N LEU A 56 4.44 6.11 7.66
CA LEU A 56 3.84 7.43 7.45
C LEU A 56 2.40 7.47 7.99
N ASP A 57 1.62 6.39 7.83
CA ASP A 57 0.27 6.30 8.40
C ASP A 57 0.30 6.40 9.94
N ARG A 58 1.27 5.74 10.59
CA ARG A 58 1.47 5.89 12.04
C ARG A 58 1.84 7.32 12.43
N GLY A 59 2.75 7.96 11.68
CA GLY A 59 3.12 9.36 11.89
C GLY A 59 1.91 10.30 11.76
N ARG A 60 1.09 10.11 10.73
CA ARG A 60 -0.12 10.90 10.48
C ARG A 60 -1.11 10.83 11.65
N LYS A 61 -1.32 9.65 12.24
CA LYS A 61 -2.19 9.48 13.41
C LYS A 61 -1.69 10.26 14.61
N ILE A 62 -0.38 10.26 14.85
CA ILE A 62 0.24 11.03 15.93
C ILE A 62 0.08 12.53 15.65
N THR A 63 0.35 13.00 14.43
CA THR A 63 0.18 14.41 14.06
C THR A 63 -1.27 14.87 14.26
N LEU A 64 -2.26 14.07 13.84
CA LEU A 64 -3.67 14.38 14.06
C LEU A 64 -4.02 14.48 15.55
N LEU A 65 -3.48 13.59 16.37
CA LEU A 65 -3.66 13.66 17.82
C LEU A 65 -3.10 14.97 18.38
N LEU A 66 -1.87 15.35 18.00
CA LEU A 66 -1.25 16.60 18.44
C LEU A 66 -2.01 17.84 17.95
N GLU A 67 -2.51 17.81 16.72
CA GLU A 67 -3.30 18.90 16.15
C GLU A 67 -4.59 19.13 16.95
N VAL A 68 -5.31 18.06 17.27
CA VAL A 68 -6.55 18.13 18.07
C VAL A 68 -6.25 18.63 19.48
N THR A 69 -5.26 18.06 20.16
CA THR A 69 -4.94 18.48 21.54
C THR A 69 -4.42 19.91 21.59
N GLY A 70 -3.56 20.30 20.65
CA GLY A 70 -3.06 21.68 20.52
C GLY A 70 -4.20 22.67 20.28
N THR A 71 -5.13 22.35 19.39
CA THR A 71 -6.29 23.20 19.10
C THR A 71 -7.19 23.37 20.34
N ILE A 72 -7.44 22.30 21.09
CA ILE A 72 -8.23 22.36 22.34
C ILE A 72 -7.55 23.26 23.37
N LEU A 73 -6.23 23.13 23.56
CA LEU A 73 -5.48 23.96 24.51
C LEU A 73 -5.54 25.45 24.14
N ILE A 74 -5.41 25.77 22.84
CA ILE A 74 -5.51 27.14 22.35
C ILE A 74 -6.92 27.70 22.63
N LEU A 75 -7.97 26.93 22.39
CA LEU A 75 -9.35 27.34 22.70
C LEU A 75 -9.56 27.61 24.19
N ILE A 76 -9.06 26.73 25.06
CA ILE A 76 -9.15 26.93 26.51
C ILE A 76 -8.40 28.20 26.93
N ALA A 77 -7.17 28.38 26.46
CA ALA A 77 -6.39 29.59 26.75
C ALA A 77 -7.11 30.86 26.29
N PHE A 78 -7.71 30.82 25.10
CA PHE A 78 -8.49 31.93 24.56
C PHE A 78 -9.72 32.25 25.43
N ILE A 79 -10.47 31.24 25.87
CA ILE A 79 -11.62 31.43 26.75
C ILE A 79 -11.20 32.06 28.09
N LEU A 80 -10.10 31.59 28.69
CA LEU A 80 -9.59 32.13 29.96
C LEU A 80 -9.19 33.60 29.82
N ILE A 81 -8.50 33.96 28.73
CA ILE A 81 -8.12 35.35 28.45
C ILE A 81 -9.36 36.24 28.31
N LEU A 82 -10.40 35.75 27.62
CA LEU A 82 -11.65 36.51 27.50
C LEU A 82 -12.33 36.67 28.85
N GLN A 83 -12.41 35.62 29.67
CA GLN A 83 -13.01 35.72 31.00
C GLN A 83 -12.33 36.80 31.87
N GLU A 84 -11.00 36.80 31.91
CA GLU A 84 -10.23 37.84 32.62
C GLU A 84 -10.40 39.25 32.02
N SER A 85 -10.64 39.35 30.71
CA SER A 85 -10.83 40.66 30.06
C SER A 85 -12.21 41.27 30.28
N PHE A 86 -13.21 40.45 30.66
CA PHE A 86 -14.61 40.88 30.87
C PHE A 86 -15.00 40.96 32.36
N LEU A 87 -14.12 40.57 33.28
CA LEU A 87 -14.25 40.69 34.74
C LEU A 87 -13.53 41.93 35.25
#